data_AF-A0A7R9F633-F1
#
_entry.id   AF-A0A7R9F633-F1
#
_cell.length_a   1.000
_cell.length_b   1.000
_cell.length_c   1.000
_cell.angle_alpha   90.00
_cell.angle_beta   90.00
_cell.angle_gamma   90.00
#
_symmetry.space_group_name_H-M   'P 1'
#
loop_
_entity.id
_entity.type
_entity.pdbx_description
1 polymer ?
#
loop_
_entity_poly.entity_id
_entity_poly.type
_entity_poly.pdbx_seq_one_letter_code
_entity_poly.pdbx_strand_id
1 'polypeptide(L)'
;MRIIVDKGCGVKIDFTNLTSSYLRTVIEQVLETPSYLENAKRMSRILRDQPESPLERAGFWTDYLENAKRMSRILRDQPESPLERAVFWTEYVIRHKGAAHLRSSSLDLYWFQYLFLDVLLIVVITLLALELEVAAVWGVIIVDCTKGRGCKECSRGNGYYLQCTQPESSPDIPVFGSLVQHESSALDHVATERVTQI
;
A
#
# COMPACT_ATOMS: atom_id res chain seq x y z
N MET A 1 -7.96 -9.61 2.08
CA MET A 1 -9.00 -10.01 1.10
C MET A 1 -8.99 -9.16 -0.20
N ARG A 2 -8.05 -8.22 -0.39
CA ARG A 2 -7.96 -7.40 -1.62
C ARG A 2 -7.72 -8.20 -2.91
N ILE A 3 -6.87 -9.24 -2.82
CA ILE A 3 -6.47 -10.06 -3.98
C ILE A 3 -7.68 -10.62 -4.75
N ILE A 4 -8.75 -11.04 -4.07
CA ILE A 4 -9.94 -11.62 -4.71
C ILE A 4 -10.72 -10.56 -5.49
N VAL A 5 -10.79 -9.34 -4.94
CA VAL A 5 -11.47 -8.19 -5.54
C VAL A 5 -10.65 -7.63 -6.71
N ASP A 6 -9.34 -7.49 -6.52
CA ASP A 6 -8.40 -7.03 -7.56
C ASP A 6 -8.36 -7.99 -8.76
N LYS A 7 -8.61 -9.29 -8.51
CA LYS A 7 -8.72 -10.32 -9.55
C LYS A 7 -10.13 -10.42 -10.14
N GLY A 8 -11.07 -9.56 -9.74
CA GLY A 8 -12.44 -9.56 -10.22
C GLY A 8 -13.20 -10.85 -9.94
N CYS A 9 -12.81 -11.58 -8.89
CA CYS A 9 -13.42 -12.86 -8.48
C CYS A 9 -14.52 -12.67 -7.43
N GLY A 10 -14.69 -11.46 -6.89
CA GLY A 10 -15.74 -11.16 -5.92
C GLY A 10 -15.78 -9.68 -5.51
N VAL A 11 -16.83 -9.33 -4.78
CA VAL A 11 -17.10 -7.98 -4.27
C VAL A 11 -16.80 -7.92 -2.78
N LYS A 12 -16.16 -6.84 -2.32
CA LYS A 12 -15.97 -6.61 -0.88
C LYS A 12 -17.26 -6.06 -0.28
N ILE A 13 -17.72 -6.68 0.80
CA ILE A 13 -18.88 -6.23 1.56
C ILE A 13 -18.36 -5.56 2.84
N ASP A 14 -18.82 -4.34 3.09
CA ASP A 14 -18.53 -3.64 4.35
C ASP A 14 -19.58 -4.00 5.39
N PHE A 15 -19.12 -4.52 6.54
CA PHE A 15 -20.00 -5.04 7.60
C PHE A 15 -20.84 -3.95 8.30
N THR A 16 -20.44 -2.68 8.21
CA THR A 16 -21.10 -1.56 8.88
C THR A 16 -22.44 -1.18 8.26
N ASN A 17 -22.65 -1.47 6.96
CA ASN A 17 -23.88 -1.16 6.22
C ASN A 17 -24.69 -2.42 5.85
N LEU A 18 -24.42 -3.54 6.52
CA LEU A 18 -24.92 -4.84 6.13
C LEU A 18 -26.40 -5.03 6.53
N THR A 19 -27.29 -4.74 5.60
CA THR A 19 -28.74 -5.02 5.71
C THR A 19 -29.13 -6.19 4.81
N SER A 20 -30.20 -6.92 5.14
CA SER A 20 -30.72 -8.04 4.33
C SER A 20 -30.97 -7.66 2.86
N SER A 21 -31.47 -6.45 2.61
CA SER A 21 -31.68 -5.91 1.26
C SER A 21 -30.37 -5.73 0.50
N TYR A 22 -29.39 -5.06 1.12
CA TYR A 22 -28.07 -4.84 0.52
C TYR A 22 -27.36 -6.17 0.20
N LEU A 23 -27.39 -7.14 1.12
CA LEU A 23 -26.79 -8.45 0.90
C LEU A 23 -27.46 -9.21 -0.26
N ARG A 24 -28.79 -9.12 -0.40
CA ARG A 24 -29.50 -9.69 -1.56
C ARG A 24 -29.05 -9.05 -2.87
N THR A 25 -28.97 -7.72 -2.93
CA THR A 25 -28.51 -7.02 -4.14
C THR A 25 -27.09 -7.42 -4.54
N VAL A 26 -26.19 -7.61 -3.57
CA VAL A 26 -24.81 -8.05 -3.86
C VAL A 26 -24.78 -9.50 -4.36
N ILE A 27 -25.59 -10.39 -3.78
CA ILE A 27 -25.69 -11.78 -4.25
C ILE A 27 -26.27 -11.83 -5.66
N GLU A 28 -27.37 -11.10 -5.91
CA GLU A 28 -28.00 -11.00 -7.23
C GLU A 28 -26.99 -10.45 -8.25
N GLN A 29 -26.27 -9.38 -7.93
CA GLN A 29 -25.21 -8.84 -8.80
C GLN A 29 -24.14 -9.87 -9.17
N VAL A 30 -23.67 -10.67 -8.21
CA VAL A 30 -22.64 -11.71 -8.44
C VAL A 30 -23.18 -12.88 -9.26
N LEU A 31 -24.48 -13.19 -9.14
CA LEU A 31 -25.12 -14.27 -9.89
C LEU A 31 -25.53 -13.84 -11.30
N GLU A 32 -25.98 -12.60 -11.48
CA GLU A 32 -26.39 -12.05 -12.79
C GLU A 32 -25.19 -11.72 -13.67
N THR A 33 -24.04 -11.34 -13.07
CA THR A 33 -22.82 -11.00 -13.83
C THR A 33 -21.90 -12.22 -13.96
N PRO A 34 -21.73 -12.82 -15.16
CA PRO A 34 -20.91 -14.02 -15.33
C PRO A 34 -19.39 -13.77 -15.16
N SER A 35 -18.95 -12.52 -15.12
CA SER A 35 -17.52 -12.16 -15.05
C SER A 35 -16.83 -12.66 -13.78
N TYR A 36 -17.50 -12.61 -12.63
CA TYR A 36 -16.95 -13.10 -11.36
C TYR A 36 -16.70 -14.61 -11.41
N LEU A 37 -17.64 -15.34 -12.00
CA LEU A 37 -17.53 -16.79 -12.20
C LEU A 37 -16.41 -17.13 -13.18
N GLU A 38 -16.32 -16.45 -14.31
CA GLU A 38 -15.28 -16.72 -15.31
C GLU A 38 -13.88 -16.39 -14.79
N ASN A 39 -13.72 -15.30 -14.04
CA ASN A 39 -12.47 -14.97 -13.37
C ASN A 39 -12.11 -16.00 -12.30
N ALA A 40 -13.08 -16.47 -11.52
CA ALA A 40 -12.86 -17.54 -10.54
C ALA A 40 -12.48 -18.87 -11.21
N LYS A 41 -13.14 -19.25 -12.32
CA LYS A 41 -12.80 -20.42 -13.14
C LYS A 41 -11.41 -20.29 -13.76
N ARG A 42 -11.06 -19.10 -14.27
CA ARG A 42 -9.73 -18.79 -14.81
C ARG A 42 -8.65 -18.94 -13.74
N MET A 43 -8.88 -18.37 -12.55
CA MET A 43 -7.98 -18.52 -11.41
C MET A 43 -7.85 -19.99 -10.99
N SER A 44 -8.95 -20.74 -11.00
CA SER A 44 -8.93 -22.17 -10.68
C SER A 44 -8.09 -22.97 -11.67
N ARG A 45 -8.18 -22.66 -12.98
CA ARG A 45 -7.32 -23.25 -14.02
C ARG A 45 -5.85 -22.97 -13.75
N ILE A 46 -5.49 -21.70 -13.55
CA ILE A 46 -4.10 -21.29 -13.26
C ILE A 46 -3.55 -21.98 -11.99
N LEU A 47 -4.37 -22.11 -10.95
CA LEU A 47 -3.95 -22.78 -9.72
C LEU A 47 -3.76 -24.30 -9.91
N ARG A 48 -4.56 -24.92 -10.78
CA ARG A 48 -4.43 -26.33 -11.17
C ARG A 48 -3.28 -26.56 -12.15
N ASP A 49 -2.87 -25.54 -12.89
CA ASP A 49 -1.72 -25.54 -13.81
C ASP A 49 -0.36 -25.52 -13.07
N GLN A 50 -0.30 -25.99 -11.82
CA GLN A 50 0.97 -26.10 -11.12
C GLN A 50 1.90 -27.07 -11.89
N PRO A 51 3.11 -26.63 -12.28
CA PRO A 51 4.02 -27.43 -13.11
C PRO A 51 4.71 -28.56 -12.32
N GLU A 52 4.57 -28.58 -11.00
CA GLU A 52 5.21 -29.56 -10.13
C GLU A 52 4.30 -30.76 -9.93
N SER A 53 4.80 -31.94 -10.31
CA SER A 53 4.11 -33.16 -9.94
C SER A 53 4.05 -33.30 -8.41
N PRO A 54 2.94 -33.82 -7.84
CA PRO A 54 2.86 -34.08 -6.39
C PRO A 54 4.01 -34.96 -5.87
N LEU A 55 4.59 -35.80 -6.74
CA LEU A 55 5.73 -36.66 -6.43
C LEU A 55 7.05 -35.88 -6.37
N GLU A 56 7.33 -34.97 -7.31
CA GLU A 56 8.53 -34.11 -7.25
C GLU A 56 8.50 -33.20 -6.02
N ARG A 57 7.33 -32.66 -5.68
CA ARG A 57 7.17 -31.89 -4.44
C ARG A 57 7.48 -32.72 -3.21
N ALA A 58 7.00 -33.96 -3.15
CA ALA A 58 7.31 -34.88 -2.06
C ALA A 58 8.81 -35.20 -1.98
N GLY A 59 9.46 -35.42 -3.13
CA GLY A 59 10.91 -35.65 -3.24
C GLY A 59 11.75 -34.51 -2.67
N PHE A 60 11.36 -33.25 -2.95
CA PHE A 60 12.03 -32.09 -2.36
C PHE A 60 12.02 -32.10 -0.83
N TRP A 61 10.89 -32.45 -0.20
CA TRP A 61 10.78 -32.52 1.25
C TRP A 61 11.61 -33.65 1.85
N THR A 62 11.71 -34.80 1.18
CA THR A 62 12.55 -35.92 1.64
C THR A 62 14.03 -35.58 1.56
N ASP A 63 14.47 -34.94 0.48
CA ASP A 63 15.86 -34.50 0.30
C ASP A 63 16.23 -33.42 1.32
N TYR A 64 15.34 -32.47 1.57
CA TYR A 64 15.53 -31.45 2.61
C TYR A 64 15.68 -32.08 3.99
N LEU A 65 14.81 -33.03 4.34
CA LEU A 65 14.87 -33.73 5.62
C LEU A 65 16.15 -34.56 5.76
N GLU A 66 16.59 -35.22 4.69
CA GLU A 66 17.83 -35.98 4.67
C GLU A 66 19.05 -35.08 4.85
N ASN A 67 19.09 -33.93 4.17
CA ASN A 67 20.13 -32.93 4.33
C ASN A 67 20.18 -32.36 5.76
N ALA A 68 19.02 -32.05 6.35
CA ALA A 68 18.93 -31.58 7.73
C ALA A 68 19.41 -32.65 8.73
N LYS A 69 19.05 -33.93 8.53
CA LYS A 69 19.53 -35.06 9.33
C LYS A 69 21.04 -35.29 9.17
N ARG A 70 21.57 -35.14 7.94
CA ARG A 70 23.01 -35.23 7.67
C ARG A 70 23.78 -34.13 8.41
N MET A 71 23.32 -32.88 8.30
CA MET A 71 23.93 -31.76 9.02
C MET A 71 23.86 -31.96 10.54
N SER A 72 22.73 -32.43 11.06
CA SER A 72 22.60 -32.74 12.49
C SER A 72 23.56 -33.83 12.96
N ARG A 73 23.87 -34.83 12.13
CA ARG A 73 24.85 -35.88 12.47
C ARG A 73 26.26 -35.29 12.54
N ILE A 74 26.67 -34.56 11.51
CA ILE A 74 27.98 -33.89 11.47
C ILE A 74 28.16 -32.93 12.66
N LEU A 75 27.12 -32.18 13.03
CA LEU A 75 27.18 -31.29 14.18
C LEU A 75 27.29 -32.04 15.52
N ARG A 76 26.74 -33.25 15.61
CA ARG A 76 26.84 -34.11 16.81
C ARG A 76 28.12 -34.95 16.84
N ASP A 77 28.79 -35.14 15.69
CA ASP A 77 30.08 -35.79 15.56
C ASP A 77 31.22 -34.86 16.03
N GLN A 78 31.11 -34.36 17.25
CA GLN A 78 32.19 -33.68 17.95
C GLN A 78 32.75 -34.62 19.02
N PRO A 79 34.08 -34.63 19.24
CA PRO A 79 34.71 -35.54 20.21
C PRO A 79 34.28 -35.28 21.66
N GLU A 80 33.74 -34.09 21.94
CA GLU A 80 33.27 -33.68 23.27
C GLU A 80 31.77 -33.40 23.25
N SER A 81 31.08 -33.79 24.31
CA SER A 81 29.66 -33.46 24.45
C SER A 81 29.48 -31.94 24.59
N PRO A 82 28.35 -31.36 24.11
CA PRO A 82 28.11 -29.92 24.23
C PRO A 82 28.09 -29.44 25.69
N LEU A 83 27.74 -30.31 26.63
CA LEU A 83 27.77 -30.03 28.05
C LEU A 83 29.21 -29.91 28.56
N GLU A 84 30.07 -30.88 28.26
CA GLU A 84 31.49 -30.84 28.67
C GLU A 84 32.21 -29.64 28.09
N ARG A 85 31.96 -29.32 26.81
CA ARG A 85 32.52 -28.13 26.18
C ARG A 85 32.05 -26.84 26.87
N ALA A 86 30.78 -26.76 27.25
CA ALA A 86 30.26 -25.60 27.98
C ALA A 86 30.90 -25.49 29.37
N VAL A 87 31.03 -26.60 30.10
CA VAL A 87 31.73 -26.66 31.40
C VAL A 87 33.17 -26.20 31.24
N PHE A 88 33.89 -26.72 30.25
CA PHE A 88 35.26 -26.31 29.94
C PHE A 88 35.37 -24.80 29.71
N TRP A 89 34.52 -24.20 28.87
CA TRP A 89 34.56 -22.75 28.64
C TRP A 89 34.19 -21.94 29.89
N THR A 90 33.23 -22.39 30.69
CA THR A 90 32.90 -21.72 31.95
C THR A 90 34.08 -21.76 32.93
N GLU A 91 34.76 -22.90 33.05
CA GLU A 91 35.94 -23.04 33.91
C GLU A 91 37.11 -22.20 33.37
N TYR A 92 37.31 -22.20 32.05
CA TYR A 92 38.34 -21.41 31.38
C TYR A 92 38.16 -19.90 31.66
N VAL A 93 36.94 -19.39 31.57
CA VAL A 93 36.61 -17.97 31.84
C VAL A 93 36.84 -17.62 33.31
N ILE A 94 36.47 -18.50 34.25
CA ILE A 94 36.68 -18.31 35.69
C ILE A 94 38.18 -18.32 36.02
N ARG A 95 38.94 -19.27 35.46
CA ARG A 95 40.39 -19.43 35.72
C ARG A 95 41.20 -18.23 35.22
N HIS A 96 40.79 -17.63 34.11
CA HIS A 96 41.50 -16.50 33.50
C HIS A 96 40.89 -15.12 33.84
N LYS A 97 40.02 -15.05 34.87
CA LYS A 97 39.41 -13.80 35.38
C LYS A 97 38.78 -12.93 34.26
N GLY A 98 38.04 -13.58 33.36
CA GLY A 98 37.45 -12.95 32.18
C GLY A 98 38.35 -13.09 30.96
N ALA A 99 37.91 -13.89 30.00
CA ALA A 99 38.61 -14.08 28.73
C ALA A 99 38.52 -12.79 27.89
N ALA A 100 39.43 -11.84 28.15
CA ALA A 100 39.47 -10.54 27.48
C ALA A 100 39.55 -10.67 25.95
N HIS A 101 40.14 -11.76 25.45
CA HIS A 101 40.23 -12.09 24.02
C HIS A 101 38.94 -12.70 23.43
N LEU A 102 38.01 -13.19 24.25
CA LEU A 102 36.69 -13.67 23.82
C LEU A 102 35.61 -12.58 23.94
N ARG A 103 35.94 -11.41 24.52
CA ARG A 103 35.05 -10.26 24.51
C ARG A 103 34.98 -9.70 23.09
N SER A 104 33.77 -9.41 22.62
CA SER A 104 33.60 -8.60 21.42
C SER A 104 34.12 -7.19 21.70
N SER A 105 34.93 -6.66 20.79
CA SER A 105 35.47 -5.28 20.89
C SER A 105 34.36 -4.22 20.96
N SER A 106 33.13 -4.58 20.60
CA SER A 106 31.92 -3.76 20.72
C SER A 106 31.59 -3.30 22.15
N LEU A 107 32.04 -4.03 23.18
CA LEU A 107 31.75 -3.68 24.60
C LEU A 107 32.68 -2.60 25.17
N ASP A 108 33.82 -2.36 24.52
CA ASP A 108 34.78 -1.34 24.95
C ASP A 108 34.60 -0.02 24.16
N LEU A 109 33.58 0.06 23.31
CA LEU A 109 33.21 1.31 22.63
C LEU A 109 32.55 2.29 23.60
N TYR A 110 32.82 3.58 23.40
CA TYR A 110 32.12 4.63 24.12
C TYR A 110 30.61 4.56 23.84
N TRP A 111 29.81 4.93 24.84
CA TRP A 111 28.35 4.86 24.78
C TRP A 111 27.75 5.58 23.55
N PHE A 112 28.36 6.67 23.10
CA PHE A 112 27.92 7.44 21.93
C PHE A 112 28.31 6.80 20.57
N GLN A 113 29.40 6.02 20.52
CA GLN A 113 29.76 5.21 19.34
C GLN A 113 28.83 4.00 19.24
N TYR A 114 28.50 3.38 20.37
CA TYR A 114 27.51 2.30 20.42
C TYR A 114 26.12 2.76 19.97
N LEU A 115 25.73 3.99 20.33
CA LEU A 115 24.45 4.59 19.94
C LEU A 115 24.45 5.19 18.53
N PHE A 116 25.58 5.22 17.82
CA PHE A 116 25.73 5.85 16.50
C PHE A 116 25.04 7.22 16.39
N LEU A 117 25.37 8.13 17.31
CA LEU A 117 24.70 9.43 17.44
C LEU A 117 24.67 10.25 16.15
N ASP A 118 25.70 10.14 15.30
CA ASP A 118 25.78 10.78 13.98
C ASP A 118 24.67 10.30 13.03
N VAL A 119 24.43 8.99 12.97
CA VAL A 119 23.37 8.39 12.15
C VAL A 119 21.99 8.81 12.66
N LEU A 120 21.78 8.79 13.98
CA LEU A 120 20.54 9.25 14.59
C LEU A 120 20.28 10.74 14.32
N LEU A 121 21.32 11.56 14.38
CA LEU A 121 21.25 12.99 14.11
C LEU A 121 20.83 13.26 12.65
N ILE A 122 21.42 12.57 11.68
CA ILE A 122 21.03 12.70 10.27
C ILE A 122 19.57 12.25 10.06
N VAL A 123 19.16 11.12 10.66
CA VAL A 123 17.77 10.64 10.57
C VAL A 123 16.79 11.66 11.17
N VAL A 124 17.08 12.22 12.33
CA VAL A 124 16.20 13.23 12.97
C VAL A 124 16.15 14.51 12.14
N ILE A 125 17.28 15.00 11.63
CA ILE A 125 17.33 16.20 10.78
C ILE A 125 16.51 16.00 9.50
N THR A 126 16.65 14.85 8.83
CA THR A 126 15.89 14.57 7.60
C THR A 126 14.39 14.47 7.86
N LEU A 127 13.95 13.83 8.95
CA LEU A 127 12.54 13.78 9.32
C LEU A 127 11.98 15.17 9.65
N LEU A 128 12.70 15.98 10.43
CA LEU A 128 12.28 17.35 10.73
C LEU A 128 12.23 18.24 9.48
N ALA A 129 13.20 18.09 8.57
CA ALA A 129 13.18 18.80 7.30
C ALA A 129 11.95 18.44 6.46
N LEU A 130 11.59 17.15 6.37
CA LEU A 130 10.39 16.71 5.65
C LEU A 130 9.11 17.28 6.26
N GLU A 131 9.00 17.31 7.60
CA GLU A 131 7.85 17.91 8.28
C GLU A 131 7.74 19.43 8.03
N LEU A 132 8.89 20.13 7.98
CA LEU A 132 8.94 21.55 7.68
C LEU A 132 8.60 21.88 6.22
N GLU A 133 9.07 21.08 5.26
CA GLU A 133 8.71 21.23 3.85
C GLU A 133 7.20 21.04 3.63
N VAL A 134 6.61 20.03 4.27
CA VAL A 134 5.17 19.81 4.23
C VAL A 134 4.44 21.00 4.85
N ALA A 135 4.84 21.44 6.05
CA ALA A 135 4.24 22.60 6.70
C ALA A 135 4.37 23.90 5.89
N ALA A 136 5.51 24.11 5.22
CA ALA A 136 5.75 25.25 4.36
C ALA A 136 4.86 25.21 3.11
N VAL A 137 4.73 24.05 2.45
CA VAL A 137 3.83 23.87 1.31
C VAL A 137 2.37 24.10 1.72
N TRP A 138 1.92 23.54 2.85
CA TRP A 138 0.58 23.82 3.39
C TRP A 138 0.41 25.31 3.75
N GLY A 139 1.43 25.96 4.29
CA GLY A 139 1.43 27.38 4.62
C GLY A 139 1.35 28.28 3.39
N VAL A 140 2.09 27.97 2.31
CA VAL A 140 2.02 28.69 1.02
C VAL A 140 0.65 28.51 0.40
N ILE A 141 0.09 27.29 0.39
CA ILE A 141 -1.27 27.03 -0.10
C ILE A 141 -2.30 27.86 0.68
N ILE A 142 -2.17 27.97 2.01
CA ILE A 142 -3.06 28.79 2.85
C ILE A 142 -2.87 30.29 2.58
N VAL A 143 -1.63 30.79 2.48
CA VAL A 143 -1.35 32.21 2.25
C VAL A 143 -1.77 32.66 0.85
N ASP A 144 -1.58 31.82 -0.18
CA ASP A 144 -2.07 32.08 -1.54
C ASP A 144 -3.59 32.05 -1.60
N CYS A 145 -4.25 31.20 -0.80
CA CYS A 145 -5.70 31.26 -0.61
C CYS A 145 -6.14 32.59 0.04
N THR A 146 -5.31 33.22 0.88
CA THR A 146 -5.67 34.50 1.54
C THR A 146 -5.33 35.76 0.73
N LYS A 147 -4.44 35.68 -0.28
CA LYS A 147 -4.02 36.83 -1.10
C LYS A 147 -4.63 36.88 -2.51
N GLY A 148 -5.42 35.88 -2.90
CA GLY A 148 -6.31 36.00 -4.07
C GLY A 148 -7.33 37.13 -3.86
N ARG A 149 -7.13 38.26 -4.54
CA ARG A 149 -8.09 39.38 -4.54
C ARG A 149 -9.44 38.91 -5.09
N GLY A 150 -10.42 38.63 -4.22
CA GLY A 150 -11.84 38.65 -4.60
C GLY A 150 -12.81 37.59 -4.05
N CYS A 151 -12.53 36.85 -2.96
CA CYS A 151 -13.50 35.88 -2.43
C CYS A 151 -13.53 35.93 -0.89
N LYS A 152 -14.65 36.37 -0.29
CA LYS A 152 -14.75 36.67 1.16
C LYS A 152 -15.24 35.52 2.04
N GLU A 153 -15.65 34.38 1.49
CA GLU A 153 -15.90 33.18 2.29
C GLU A 153 -15.60 31.90 1.50
N CYS A 154 -14.75 31.05 2.08
CA CYS A 154 -14.36 29.76 1.54
C CYS A 154 -14.91 28.68 2.49
N SER A 155 -16.05 28.07 2.13
CA SER A 155 -16.61 26.95 2.90
C SER A 155 -16.12 25.62 2.35
N ARG A 156 -15.93 24.64 3.25
CA ARG A 156 -15.43 23.30 2.95
C ARG A 156 -16.50 22.49 2.18
N GLY A 157 -16.44 22.54 0.86
CA GLY A 157 -17.21 21.64 -0.02
C GLY A 157 -16.56 20.26 -0.11
N ASN A 158 -17.38 19.20 -0.27
CA ASN A 158 -16.88 17.85 -0.53
C ASN A 158 -16.36 17.76 -1.98
N GLY A 159 -15.04 17.76 -2.13
CA GLY A 159 -14.38 17.60 -3.42
C GLY A 159 -13.46 18.75 -3.76
N TYR A 160 -12.36 18.43 -4.44
CA TYR A 160 -11.14 19.20 -4.70
C TYR A 160 -11.30 20.42 -5.65
N TYR A 161 -12.42 21.14 -5.56
CA TYR A 161 -12.61 22.43 -6.26
C TYR A 161 -13.26 23.48 -5.34
N LEU A 162 -12.70 24.69 -5.39
CA LEU A 162 -13.16 25.88 -4.68
C LEU A 162 -14.03 26.74 -5.63
N GLN A 163 -15.27 27.05 -5.24
CA GLN A 163 -16.19 27.88 -6.02
C GLN A 163 -16.42 29.24 -5.32
N CYS A 164 -16.34 30.34 -6.07
CA CYS A 164 -16.63 31.70 -5.59
C CYS A 164 -17.99 32.20 -6.12
N THR A 165 -18.92 32.55 -5.23
CA THR A 165 -20.23 33.14 -5.56
C THR A 165 -20.20 34.64 -5.22
N GLN A 166 -20.43 35.51 -6.21
CA GLN A 166 -20.58 36.97 -5.98
C GLN A 166 -22.00 37.30 -5.49
N PRO A 167 -22.19 38.32 -4.62
CA PRO A 167 -23.52 38.82 -4.25
C PRO A 167 -23.82 40.16 -4.96
N GLU A 168 -25.01 40.32 -5.55
CA GLU A 168 -25.64 41.65 -5.65
C GLU A 168 -27.17 41.56 -5.66
N SER A 169 -27.76 42.51 -4.95
CA SER A 169 -29.17 42.71 -4.60
C SER A 169 -30.10 43.06 -5.77
N SER A 170 -31.33 42.57 -5.71
CA SER A 170 -32.53 42.92 -6.51
C SER A 170 -32.91 44.43 -6.44
N PRO A 171 -33.84 45.02 -7.26
CA PRO A 171 -35.00 44.37 -7.93
C PRO A 171 -35.47 44.92 -9.31
N ASP A 172 -36.53 44.26 -9.82
CA ASP A 172 -37.52 44.63 -10.86
C ASP A 172 -37.34 44.20 -12.35
N ILE A 173 -38.45 43.72 -12.90
CA ILE A 173 -38.78 42.92 -14.12
C ILE A 173 -39.05 43.88 -15.34
N PRO A 174 -39.28 43.51 -16.65
CA PRO A 174 -39.17 42.27 -17.47
C PRO A 174 -38.33 42.35 -18.79
N VAL A 175 -38.04 41.15 -19.31
CA VAL A 175 -37.87 40.65 -20.72
C VAL A 175 -38.14 41.62 -21.91
N PHE A 176 -37.23 41.70 -22.90
CA PHE A 176 -37.46 41.40 -24.35
C PHE A 176 -36.23 41.66 -25.26
N GLY A 177 -35.99 40.74 -26.21
CA GLY A 177 -35.37 41.00 -27.53
C GLY A 177 -33.84 41.06 -27.59
N SER A 178 -33.18 40.08 -28.23
CA SER A 178 -32.72 40.14 -29.64
C SER A 178 -31.45 41.00 -29.80
N LEU A 179 -30.34 40.62 -30.43
CA LEU A 179 -30.15 39.79 -31.61
C LEU A 179 -28.63 39.76 -31.88
N VAL A 180 -27.94 38.63 -31.74
CA VAL A 180 -26.73 38.32 -32.54
C VAL A 180 -26.79 36.82 -32.84
N GLN A 181 -27.60 36.52 -33.85
CA GLN A 181 -27.37 35.51 -34.89
C GLN A 181 -25.85 35.26 -35.11
N HIS A 182 -25.29 34.09 -35.43
CA HIS A 182 -25.81 32.91 -36.11
C HIS A 182 -24.59 32.23 -36.74
N GLU A 183 -23.80 31.48 -35.97
CA GLU A 183 -22.64 30.78 -36.56
C GLU A 183 -22.11 29.62 -35.72
N SER A 184 -22.94 28.62 -35.41
CA SER A 184 -22.39 27.28 -35.06
C SER A 184 -23.34 26.09 -35.24
N SER A 185 -24.61 26.30 -35.59
CA SER A 185 -25.63 25.23 -35.69
C SER A 185 -25.65 24.43 -37.00
N ALA A 186 -24.56 24.45 -37.80
CA ALA A 186 -24.49 23.74 -39.08
C ALA A 186 -23.45 22.61 -39.12
N LEU A 187 -22.76 22.30 -38.02
CA LEU A 187 -21.66 21.32 -38.00
C LEU A 187 -21.95 19.97 -37.31
N ASP A 188 -23.16 19.76 -36.78
CA ASP A 188 -23.54 18.49 -36.12
C ASP A 188 -24.46 17.58 -36.96
N HIS A 189 -24.95 18.02 -38.12
CA HIS A 189 -25.85 17.21 -38.97
C HIS A 189 -25.16 16.46 -40.12
N VAL A 190 -23.87 16.69 -40.38
CA VAL A 190 -23.11 16.01 -41.46
C VAL A 190 -22.36 14.76 -40.98
N ALA A 191 -22.21 14.57 -39.66
CA ALA A 191 -21.49 13.41 -39.11
C ALA A 191 -22.34 12.13 -39.00
N THR A 192 -23.67 12.21 -39.19
CA THR A 192 -24.60 11.09 -38.92
C THR A 192 -25.05 10.31 -40.16
N GLU A 193 -24.69 10.73 -41.39
CA GLU A 193 -25.05 10.01 -42.62
C GLU A 193 -23.96 9.10 -43.21
N ARG A 194 -22.78 8.98 -42.58
CA ARG A 194 -21.65 8.20 -43.13
C ARG A 194 -21.29 6.89 -42.38
N VAL A 195 -22.21 6.32 -41.59
CA VAL A 195 -21.99 5.04 -40.87
C VAL A 195 -23.02 3.94 -41.25
N THR A 196 -23.91 4.17 -42.22
CA THR A 196 -24.89 3.16 -42.67
C THR A 196 -24.77 2.74 -44.14
N GLN A 197 -23.57 2.81 -44.72
CA GLN A 197 -23.19 2.02 -45.89
C GLN A 197 -21.71 1.63 -45.82
N ILE A 198 -21.43 0.49 -45.19
CA ILE A 198 -20.48 -0.59 -45.53
C ILE A 198 -20.86 -1.78 -44.64
#